data_AF-A0A968DC19-F1
#
_entry.id   AF-A0A968DC19-F1
#
_cell.length_a   1.000
_cell.length_b   1.000
_cell.length_c   1.000
_cell.angle_alpha   90.00
_cell.angle_beta   90.00
_cell.angle_gamma   90.00
#
_symmetry.space_group_name_H-M   'P 1'
#
loop_
_entity.id
_entity.type
_entity.pdbx_description
1 polymer ?
#
loop_
_entity_poly.entity_id
_entity_poly.type
_entity_poly.pdbx_seq_one_letter_code
_entity_poly.pdbx_strand_id
1 'polypeptide(L)' 'VLYVGGGVIAAEAAELLRVFAERIDAPVTTTLMARGAFPDDHPLALGMPGMHGTYSAITALQRADLLIAIGTRFDD' A
#
# COMPACT_ATOMS: atom_id res chain seq x y z
N VAL A 1 -1.57 1.86 8.71
CA VAL A 1 -1.67 1.84 7.23
C VAL A 1 -0.46 1.11 6.65
N LEU A 2 -0.64 0.23 5.67
CA LEU A 2 0.47 -0.38 4.92
C LEU A 2 0.84 0.51 3.74
N TYR A 3 2.11 0.93 3.67
CA TYR A 3 2.66 1.67 2.54
C TYR A 3 3.60 0.77 1.73
N VAL A 4 3.12 0.35 0.57
CA VAL A 4 3.72 -0.74 -0.20
C VAL A 4 4.47 -0.16 -1.38
N GLY A 5 5.77 -0.45 -1.45
CA GLY A 5 6.64 -0.05 -2.56
C GLY A 5 6.99 -1.21 -3.49
N GLY A 6 7.67 -0.88 -4.60
CA GLY A 6 8.00 -1.85 -5.66
C GLY A 6 8.90 -3.01 -5.22
N GLY A 7 9.54 -2.92 -4.05
CA GLY A 7 10.27 -4.05 -3.46
C GLY A 7 9.39 -5.27 -3.18
N VAL A 8 8.07 -5.08 -2.96
CA VAL A 8 7.14 -6.22 -2.83
C VAL A 8 6.96 -6.96 -4.14
N ILE A 9 6.90 -6.24 -5.27
CA ILE A 9 6.87 -6.85 -6.60
C ILE A 9 8.19 -7.57 -6.87
N ALA A 10 9.32 -6.92 -6.60
CA ALA A 10 10.65 -7.49 -6.81
C ALA A 10 10.92 -8.76 -6.00
N ALA A 11 10.28 -8.90 -4.84
CA ALA A 11 10.38 -10.07 -3.97
C ALA A 11 9.27 -11.12 -4.22
N GLU A 12 8.40 -10.94 -5.22
CA GLU A 12 7.27 -11.82 -5.52
C GLU A 12 6.33 -12.06 -4.32
N ALA A 13 6.17 -11.05 -3.46
CA ALA A 13 5.54 -11.17 -2.14
C ALA A 13 4.07 -10.70 -2.09
N ALA A 14 3.39 -10.53 -3.24
CA ALA A 14 2.04 -10.00 -3.32
C ALA A 14 1.01 -10.83 -2.50
N GLU A 15 1.10 -12.15 -2.55
CA GLU A 15 0.19 -13.03 -1.81
C GLU A 15 0.44 -12.96 -0.29
N LEU A 16 1.71 -12.89 0.12
CA LEU A 16 2.06 -12.71 1.53
C LEU A 16 1.59 -11.35 2.05
N LEU A 17 1.71 -10.29 1.24
CA LEU A 17 1.17 -8.98 1.56
C LEU A 17 -0.36 -9.05 1.75
N ARG A 18 -1.08 -9.76 0.87
CA ARG A 18 -2.54 -9.94 0.97
C ARG A 18 -2.93 -10.59 2.30
N VAL A 19 -2.34 -11.74 2.60
CA VAL A 19 -2.57 -12.48 3.85
C VAL A 19 -2.22 -11.63 5.06
N PHE A 20 -1.12 -10.87 5.01
CA PHE A 20 -0.72 -10.00 6.10
C PHE A 20 -1.74 -8.87 6.32
N ALA A 21 -2.14 -8.16 5.27
CA ALA A 21 -3.09 -7.06 5.33
C ALA A 21 -4.45 -7.49 5.90
N GLU A 22 -4.98 -8.62 5.44
CA GLU A 22 -6.23 -9.21 5.93
C GLU A 22 -6.14 -9.62 7.40
N ARG A 23 -4.99 -10.19 7.80
CA ARG A 23 -4.81 -10.69 9.17
C ARG A 23 -4.79 -9.59 10.21
N ILE A 24 -4.27 -8.42 9.86
CA ILE A 24 -4.21 -7.26 10.76
C ILE A 24 -5.29 -6.21 10.47
N ASP A 25 -6.18 -6.50 9.52
CA ASP A 25 -7.24 -5.61 9.03
C ASP A 25 -6.72 -4.20 8.70
N ALA A 26 -5.59 -4.13 7.98
CA ALA A 26 -4.92 -2.87 7.70
C ALA A 26 -5.17 -2.39 6.26
N PRO A 27 -5.57 -1.12 6.08
CA PRO A 27 -5.67 -0.53 4.75
C PRO A 27 -4.31 -0.45 4.06
N VAL A 28 -4.32 -0.66 2.74
CA VAL A 28 -3.15 -0.77 1.87
C VAL A 28 -3.11 0.38 0.88
N THR A 29 -1.99 1.11 0.88
CA THR A 29 -1.68 2.09 -0.17
C THR A 29 -0.44 1.61 -0.92
N THR A 30 -0.43 1.76 -2.24
CA THR A 30 0.67 1.32 -3.12
C THR A 30 1.36 2.53 -3.72
N THR A 31 2.68 2.50 -3.87
CA THR A 31 3.38 3.44 -4.76
C THR A 31 3.08 3.09 -6.21
N LEU A 32 3.43 3.99 -7.14
CA LEU A 32 3.35 3.70 -8.57
C LEU A 32 4.11 2.40 -8.92
N MET A 33 5.27 2.20 -8.31
CA MET A 33 6.12 1.02 -8.52
C MET A 33 5.53 -0.27 -7.93
N ALA A 34 4.53 -0.16 -7.07
CA ALA A 34 3.86 -1.29 -6.42
C ALA A 34 2.45 -1.54 -6.98
N ARG A 35 2.04 -0.86 -8.05
CA ARG A 35 0.75 -1.14 -8.71
C ARG A 35 0.69 -2.62 -9.09
N GLY A 36 -0.42 -3.27 -8.74
CA GLY A 36 -0.60 -4.72 -8.91
C GLY A 36 -0.08 -5.59 -7.76
N ALA A 37 0.59 -5.02 -6.74
CA ALA A 37 1.01 -5.78 -5.55
C ALA A 37 -0.17 -6.18 -4.64
N PHE A 38 -1.33 -5.56 -4.82
CA PHE A 38 -2.56 -5.80 -4.07
C PHE A 38 -3.77 -5.61 -5.00
N PRO A 39 -4.85 -6.40 -4.89
CA PRO A 39 -6.00 -6.29 -5.79
C PRO A 39 -6.69 -4.93 -5.66
N ASP A 40 -6.95 -4.26 -6.78
CA ASP A 40 -7.53 -2.90 -6.81
C ASP A 40 -9.01 -2.86 -6.36
N ASP A 41 -9.72 -3.98 -6.43
CA ASP A 41 -11.13 -4.14 -6.01
C ASP A 41 -11.29 -4.64 -4.56
N HIS A 42 -10.18 -4.88 -3.86
CA HIS A 42 -10.20 -5.35 -2.48
C HIS A 42 -10.65 -4.23 -1.52
N PRO A 43 -11.47 -4.51 -0.49
CA PRO A 43 -11.99 -3.48 0.43
C PRO A 43 -10.90 -2.72 1.22
N LEU A 44 -9.73 -3.34 1.44
CA LEU A 44 -8.57 -2.70 2.07
C LEU A 44 -7.71 -1.88 1.09
N ALA A 45 -7.97 -1.92 -0.21
CA ALA A 45 -7.19 -1.19 -1.20
C ALA A 45 -7.60 0.29 -1.21
N LEU A 46 -6.68 1.18 -0.82
CA LEU A 46 -6.91 2.62 -0.83
C LEU A 46 -6.37 3.30 -2.08
N GLY A 47 -5.61 2.58 -2.93
CA GLY A 47 -4.98 3.13 -4.12
C GLY A 47 -3.63 3.80 -3.83
N MET A 48 -3.18 4.63 -4.79
CA MET A 48 -1.90 5.33 -4.73
C MET A 48 -2.04 6.70 -4.07
N PRO A 49 -1.11 7.16 -3.21
CA PRO A 49 -1.08 8.53 -2.71
C PRO A 49 -0.42 9.51 -3.71
N GLY A 50 -0.55 10.83 -3.48
CA GLY A 50 0.12 11.88 -4.26
C GLY A 50 -0.77 12.61 -5.27
N MET A 51 -0.17 13.49 -6.09
CA MET A 51 -0.88 14.41 -7.01
C MET A 51 -1.75 13.70 -8.05
N HIS A 52 -1.38 12.47 -8.43
CA HIS A 52 -2.11 11.63 -9.38
C HIS A 52 -2.77 10.43 -8.69
N GLY A 53 -2.80 10.44 -7.36
CA GLY A 53 -3.32 9.38 -6.53
C GLY A 53 -4.80 9.56 -6.19
N THR A 54 -5.20 8.85 -5.15
CA THR A 54 -6.56 8.89 -4.61
C THR A 54 -6.61 9.71 -3.32
N TYR A 55 -7.75 10.35 -3.09
CA TYR A 55 -8.03 11.07 -1.86
C TYR A 55 -8.00 10.14 -0.63
N SER A 56 -8.48 8.90 -0.77
CA SER A 56 -8.45 7.87 0.27
C SER A 56 -7.04 7.54 0.72
N ALA A 57 -6.12 7.30 -0.22
CA ALA A 57 -4.73 6.98 0.11
C ALA A 57 -4.03 8.12 0.84
N ILE A 58 -4.13 9.37 0.34
CA ILE A 58 -3.47 10.51 0.98
C ILE A 58 -4.06 10.80 2.37
N THR A 59 -5.39 10.72 2.51
CA THR A 59 -6.06 10.95 3.79
C THR A 59 -5.68 9.89 4.82
N ALA A 60 -5.61 8.63 4.41
CA ALA A 60 -5.19 7.54 5.29
C ALA A 60 -3.74 7.71 5.75
N LEU A 61 -2.82 8.11 4.85
CA LEU A 61 -1.43 8.38 5.24
C LEU A 61 -1.32 9.55 6.24
N GLN A 62 -2.09 10.63 6.04
CA GLN A 62 -2.06 11.80 6.92
C GLN A 62 -2.68 11.53 8.29
N ARG A 63 -3.69 10.65 8.36
CA ARG A 63 -4.40 10.30 9.60
C ARG A 63 -3.84 9.07 10.31
N ALA A 64 -2.86 8.39 9.71
CA ALA A 64 -2.24 7.22 10.31
C ALA A 64 -1.47 7.62 11.58
N ASP A 65 -1.73 6.91 12.67
CA ASP A 65 -0.89 6.90 13.88
C ASP A 65 0.29 5.92 13.74
N LEU A 66 0.13 4.89 12.91
CA LEU A 66 1.16 3.92 12.53
C LEU A 66 1.19 3.69 11.01
N LEU A 67 2.38 3.86 10.43
CA LEU A 67 2.71 3.50 9.06
C LEU A 67 3.68 2.32 9.04
N ILE A 68 3.34 1.26 8.32
CA ILE A 68 4.24 0.12 8.07
C ILE A 68 4.67 0.18 6.60
N ALA A 69 5.93 0.53 6.39
CA ALA A 69 6.53 0.65 5.07
C ALA A 69 7.18 -0.67 4.64
N ILE A 70 6.79 -1.19 3.47
CA ILE A 70 7.25 -2.49 2.97
C ILE A 70 7.78 -2.32 1.55
N GLY A 71 9.07 -2.60 1.35
CA GLY A 71 9.70 -2.55 0.02
C GLY A 71 9.65 -1.17 -0.64
N THR A 72 9.54 -0.09 0.13
CA THR A 72 9.45 1.29 -0.36
C THR A 72 10.73 2.06 -0.05
N ARG A 73 11.08 2.99 -0.94
CA ARG A 73 12.25 3.85 -0.83
C ARG A 73 11.95 5.24 -0.27
N PHE A 74 10.67 5.59 -0.09
CA PHE A 74 10.22 6.94 0.25
C PHE A 74 10.84 8.01 -0.66
N ASP A 75 10.82 7.76 -1.97
CA ASP A 75 11.20 8.77 -2.94
C ASP A 75 10.19 9.90 -3.01
N ASP A 76 10.70 11.03 -3.52
CA ASP A 76 9.92 12.17 -3.98
C ASP A 76 9.05 11.80 -5.20
#